data_AF-A0A1A8SQ75-F1
#
_entry.id   AF-A0A1A8SQ75-F1
#
_cell.length_a   1.000
_cell.length_b   1.000
_cell.length_c   1.000
_cell.angle_alpha   90.00
_cell.angle_beta   90.00
_cell.angle_gamma   90.00
#
_symmetry.space_group_name_H-M   'P 1'
#
loop_
_entity.id
_entity.type
_entity.pdbx_description
1 polymer ?
#
loop_
_entity_poly.entity_id
_entity_poly.type
_entity_poly.pdbx_seq_one_letter_code
_entity_poly.pdbx_strand_id
1 'polypeptide(L)'
;KPLFDSNTDVHTVASLLKLYLRELPEPVIPFSKYEDFLTCAQLLAKDEEEGIQKLGKQVNTLPLPNYNLLNYICKFLDEVQSHCNENKM
;
A
#
# COMPACT_ATOMS: atom_id res chain seq x y z
N LYS A 1 14.90 7.12 11.99
CA LYS A 1 14.99 7.22 10.51
C LYS A 1 16.37 6.68 10.13
N PRO A 2 16.48 5.67 9.24
CA PRO A 2 17.79 5.18 8.80
C PRO A 2 18.57 6.32 8.13
N LEU A 3 19.88 6.38 8.41
CA LEU A 3 20.81 7.33 7.80
C LEU A 3 21.46 6.64 6.60
N PHE A 4 21.08 7.06 5.40
CA PHE A 4 21.73 6.63 4.17
C PHE A 4 22.80 7.66 3.80
N ASP A 5 23.92 7.18 3.27
CA ASP A 5 24.95 8.06 2.73
C ASP A 5 24.49 8.66 1.39
N SER A 6 25.20 9.68 0.92
CA SER A 6 24.92 10.35 -0.36
C SER A 6 25.13 9.45 -1.59
N ASN A 7 25.78 8.29 -1.41
CA ASN A 7 26.07 7.33 -2.46
C ASN A 7 25.00 6.24 -2.57
N THR A 8 24.03 6.22 -1.65
CA THR A 8 22.96 5.23 -1.67
C THR A 8 21.99 5.54 -2.80
N ASP A 9 21.97 4.70 -3.82
CA ASP A 9 21.06 4.83 -4.94
C ASP A 9 19.59 4.61 -4.49
N VAL A 10 18.79 5.66 -4.63
CA VAL A 10 17.36 5.65 -4.24
C VAL A 10 16.56 4.62 -5.05
N HIS A 11 16.94 4.36 -6.30
CA HIS A 11 16.27 3.35 -7.12
C HIS A 11 16.52 1.93 -6.58
N THR A 12 17.71 1.69 -6.04
CA THR A 12 18.05 0.45 -5.33
C THR A 12 17.22 0.31 -4.06
N VAL A 13 17.12 1.36 -3.23
CA VAL A 13 16.29 1.32 -2.00
C VAL A 13 14.82 1.07 -2.33
N ALA A 14 14.27 1.76 -3.33
CA ALA A 14 12.91 1.53 -3.79
C ALA A 14 12.71 0.10 -4.32
N SER A 15 13.70 -0.44 -5.02
CA SER A 15 13.68 -1.82 -5.52
C SER A 15 13.72 -2.84 -4.39
N LEU A 16 14.51 -2.60 -3.34
CA LEU A 16 14.55 -3.43 -2.14
C LEU A 16 13.22 -3.41 -1.38
N LEU A 17 12.57 -2.25 -1.24
CA LEU A 17 11.24 -2.15 -0.63
C LEU A 17 10.22 -2.99 -1.42
N LYS A 18 10.19 -2.85 -2.76
CA LYS A 18 9.32 -3.65 -3.62
C LYS A 18 9.61 -5.15 -3.52
N LEU A 19 10.90 -5.52 -3.46
CA LEU A 19 11.32 -6.91 -3.29
C LEU A 19 10.85 -7.46 -1.95
N TYR A 20 11.05 -6.72 -0.85
CA TYR A 20 10.59 -7.12 0.48
C TYR A 20 9.10 -7.44 0.49
N LEU A 21 8.26 -6.56 -0.07
CA LEU A 21 6.81 -6.78 -0.13
C LEU A 21 6.41 -8.00 -0.98
N ARG A 22 7.20 -8.31 -2.02
CA ARG A 22 6.96 -9.44 -2.92
C ARG A 22 7.41 -10.78 -2.34
N GLU A 23 8.48 -10.79 -1.55
CA GLU A 23 9.05 -12.02 -0.95
C GLU A 23 8.39 -12.41 0.38
N LEU A 24 7.40 -11.65 0.86
CA LEU A 24 6.64 -12.04 2.04
C LEU A 24 5.95 -13.39 1.82
N PRO A 25 5.94 -14.31 2.82
CA PRO A 25 5.26 -15.60 2.71
C PRO A 25 3.77 -15.45 2.38
N GLU A 26 3.17 -14.37 2.87
CA GLU A 26 1.81 -13.95 2.54
C GLU A 26 1.84 -12.46 2.16
N PRO A 27 1.16 -12.05 1.07
CA PRO A 27 1.09 -10.64 0.68
C PRO A 27 0.48 -9.75 1.77
N VAL A 28 0.75 -8.44 1.67
CA VAL A 28 0.23 -7.43 2.62
C VAL A 28 -1.29 -7.52 2.76
N ILE A 29 -2.00 -7.76 1.65
CA ILE A 29 -3.40 -8.16 1.68
C ILE A 29 -3.43 -9.69 1.60
N PRO A 30 -3.89 -10.42 2.62
CA PRO A 30 -3.96 -11.88 2.62
C PRO A 30 -4.72 -12.44 1.41
N PHE A 31 -4.27 -13.60 0.88
CA PHE A 31 -4.96 -14.30 -0.23
C PHE A 31 -6.44 -14.54 0.04
N SER A 32 -6.79 -14.85 1.30
CA SER A 32 -8.19 -15.07 1.74
C SER A 32 -9.08 -13.83 1.62
N LYS A 33 -8.48 -12.63 1.50
CA LYS A 33 -9.17 -11.34 1.42
C LYS A 33 -9.15 -10.72 0.02
N TYR A 34 -8.43 -11.29 -0.95
CA TYR A 34 -8.29 -10.70 -2.29
C TYR A 34 -9.63 -10.44 -2.97
N GLU A 35 -10.51 -11.45 -3.00
CA GLU A 35 -11.84 -11.35 -3.63
C GLU A 35 -12.71 -10.27 -2.99
N ASP A 36 -12.64 -10.11 -1.67
CA ASP A 36 -13.36 -9.07 -0.93
C ASP A 36 -12.87 -7.67 -1.35
N PHE A 37 -11.55 -7.49 -1.46
CA PHE A 37 -10.96 -6.22 -1.90
C PHE A 37 -11.25 -5.92 -3.37
N LEU A 38 -11.21 -6.92 -4.26
CA LEU A 38 -11.60 -6.77 -5.67
C LEU A 38 -13.07 -6.36 -5.79
N THR A 39 -13.95 -6.96 -4.99
CA THR A 39 -15.37 -6.58 -4.94
C THR A 39 -15.54 -5.14 -4.46
N CYS A 40 -14.77 -4.70 -3.46
CA CYS A 40 -14.77 -3.31 -3.02
C CYS A 40 -14.30 -2.35 -4.12
N ALA A 41 -13.28 -2.72 -4.91
CA ALA A 41 -12.82 -1.92 -6.04
C ALA A 41 -13.88 -1.77 -7.14
N GLN A 42 -14.64 -2.85 -7.42
CA GLN A 42 -15.76 -2.78 -8.37
C GLN A 42 -16.90 -1.91 -7.88
N LEU A 43 -17.16 -1.90 -6.56
CA LEU A 43 -18.17 -1.04 -5.95
C LEU A 43 -17.73 0.41 -5.95
N LEU A 44 -16.48 0.71 -5.59
CA LEU A 44 -15.89 2.06 -5.68
C LEU A 44 -16.07 2.70 -7.07
N ALA A 45 -15.98 1.92 -8.14
CA ALA A 45 -16.19 2.40 -9.50
C ALA A 45 -17.66 2.70 -9.85
N LYS A 46 -18.62 2.15 -9.11
CA LYS A 46 -20.07 2.31 -9.33
C LYS A 46 -20.69 3.31 -8.36
N ASP A 47 -20.31 3.21 -7.09
CA ASP A 47 -20.76 4.02 -5.96
C ASP A 47 -19.56 4.25 -5.04
N GLU A 48 -19.02 5.47 -5.10
CA GLU A 48 -17.83 5.85 -4.36
C GLU A 48 -18.07 5.78 -2.85
N GLU A 49 -19.23 6.24 -2.37
CA GLU A 49 -19.51 6.34 -0.94
C GLU A 49 -19.71 4.95 -0.32
N GLU A 50 -20.50 4.09 -0.96
CA GLU A 50 -20.68 2.70 -0.53
C GLU A 50 -19.34 1.94 -0.62
N GLY A 51 -18.59 2.15 -1.69
CA GLY A 51 -17.28 1.55 -1.93
C GLY A 51 -16.27 1.89 -0.82
N ILE A 52 -16.16 3.17 -0.45
CA ILE A 52 -15.27 3.63 0.63
C ILE A 52 -15.67 3.00 1.97
N GLN A 53 -16.96 2.98 2.29
CA GLN A 53 -17.44 2.38 3.54
C GLN A 53 -17.11 0.89 3.62
N LYS A 54 -17.29 0.16 2.52
CA LYS A 54 -17.03 -1.29 2.47
C LYS A 54 -15.53 -1.59 2.50
N LEU A 55 -14.73 -0.81 1.79
CA LEU A 55 -13.27 -0.91 1.83
C LEU A 55 -12.74 -0.66 3.24
N GLY A 56 -13.22 0.38 3.93
CA GLY A 56 -12.85 0.67 5.32
C GLY A 56 -13.14 -0.50 6.26
N LYS A 57 -14.30 -1.17 6.10
CA LYS A 57 -14.61 -2.39 6.85
C LYS A 57 -13.61 -3.51 6.55
N GLN A 58 -13.29 -3.75 5.28
CA GLN A 58 -12.34 -4.81 4.90
C GLN A 58 -10.94 -4.56 5.46
N VAL A 59 -10.45 -3.34 5.37
CA VAL A 59 -9.15 -2.93 5.94
C VAL A 59 -9.11 -3.17 7.46
N ASN A 60 -10.20 -2.89 8.17
CA ASN A 60 -10.30 -3.16 9.61
C ASN A 60 -10.35 -4.66 9.97
N THR A 61 -10.62 -5.55 9.01
CA THR A 61 -10.56 -7.01 9.23
C THR A 61 -9.18 -7.60 9.02
N LEU A 62 -8.20 -6.82 8.56
CA LEU A 62 -6.84 -7.29 8.37
C LEU A 62 -6.16 -7.60 9.71
N PRO A 63 -5.28 -8.61 9.78
CA PRO A 63 -4.41 -8.79 10.93
C PRO A 63 -3.62 -7.51 11.23
N LEU A 64 -3.39 -7.22 12.51
CA LEU A 64 -2.72 -5.99 12.94
C LEU A 64 -1.37 -5.73 12.23
N PRO A 65 -0.50 -6.73 12.00
CA PRO A 65 0.75 -6.52 11.25
C PRO A 65 0.51 -6.05 9.81
N ASN A 66 -0.43 -6.68 9.11
CA ASN A 66 -0.80 -6.35 7.73
C ASN A 66 -1.42 -4.94 7.65
N TYR A 67 -2.33 -4.61 8.57
CA TYR A 67 -2.92 -3.27 8.66
C TYR A 67 -1.86 -2.19 8.86
N ASN A 68 -0.94 -2.40 9.82
CA ASN A 68 0.11 -1.43 10.11
C ASN A 68 1.04 -1.21 8.91
N LEU A 69 1.43 -2.30 8.23
CA LEU A 69 2.27 -2.23 7.04
C LEU A 69 1.54 -1.51 5.90
N LEU A 70 0.28 -1.87 5.62
CA LEU A 70 -0.53 -1.23 4.58
C LEU A 70 -0.71 0.27 4.85
N ASN A 71 -1.07 0.64 6.08
CA ASN A 71 -1.22 2.03 6.50
C ASN A 71 0.08 2.84 6.32
N TYR A 72 1.23 2.25 6.65
CA TYR A 72 2.52 2.90 6.44
C TYR A 72 2.81 3.10 4.94
N ILE A 73 2.61 2.07 4.12
CA ILE A 73 2.82 2.14 2.67
C ILE A 73 1.92 3.21 2.05
N CYS A 74 0.62 3.25 2.40
CA CYS A 74 -0.30 4.27 1.90
C CYS A 74 0.16 5.68 2.26
N LYS A 75 0.58 5.93 3.50
CA LYS A 75 1.10 7.24 3.92
C LYS A 75 2.40 7.62 3.21
N PHE A 76 3.29 6.66 3.03
CA PHE A 76 4.54 6.88 2.30
C PHE A 76 4.27 7.22 0.83
N LEU A 77 3.35 6.50 0.17
CA LEU A 77 2.98 6.78 -1.22
C LEU A 77 2.23 8.10 -1.37
N ASP A 78 1.44 8.52 -0.37
CA ASP A 78 0.84 9.86 -0.31
C ASP A 78 1.92 10.96 -0.23
N GLU A 79 2.96 10.77 0.59
CA GLU A 79 4.11 11.68 0.62
C GLU A 79 4.84 11.72 -0.74
N VAL A 80 5.03 10.57 -1.40
CA VAL A 80 5.63 10.51 -2.74
C VAL A 80 4.78 11.27 -3.77
N GLN A 81 3.45 11.07 -3.77
CA GLN A 81 2.56 11.75 -4.73
C GLN A 81 2.53 13.27 -4.50
N SER A 82 2.75 13.75 -3.27
CA SER A 82 2.81 15.19 -3.00
C SER A 82 3.97 15.90 -3.73
N HIS A 83 4.97 15.13 -4.20
CA HIS A 83 6.10 15.60 -4.99
C HIS A 83 5.97 15.26 -6.49
N CYS A 84 4.76 14.93 -6.97
CA CYS A 84 4.48 14.49 -8.35
C CYS A 84 5.02 15.43 -9.44
N ASN A 85 5.07 16.74 -9.16
CA ASN A 85 5.58 17.75 -10.09
C ASN A 85 7.06 17.51 -10.47
N GLU A 86 7.85 16.96 -9.55
CA GLU A 86 9.27 16.66 -9.73
C GLU A 86 9.49 15.21 -10.12
N ASN A 87 8.96 14.27 -9.32
CA ASN A 87 9.23 12.84 -9.47
C ASN A 87 8.36 12.14 -10.53
N LYS A 88 7.32 12.82 -11.05
CA LYS A 88 6.37 12.34 -12.08
C LYS A 88 5.50 11.14 -11.67
N MET A 89 5.38 10.88 -10.36
CA MET A 89 4.62 9.78 -9.79
C MET A 89 3.39 10.28 -9.03
#